data_AF-A0A8T5QGE6-F1
#
_entry.id   AF-A0A8T5QGE6-F1
#
_cell.length_a   1.000
_cell.length_b   1.000
_cell.length_c   1.000
_cell.angle_alpha   90.00
_cell.angle_beta   90.00
_cell.angle_gamma   90.00
#
_symmetry.space_group_name_H-M   'P 1'
#
loop_
_entity.id
_entity.type
_entity.pdbx_description
1 polymer ?
#
loop_
_entity_poly.entity_id
_entity_poly.type
_entity_poly.pdbx_seq_one_letter_code
_entity_poly.pdbx_strand_id
1 'polypeptide(L)' 'MAKKEDKSTWAVGGGLLLGLGVGFFYLQVSALWFVGSLLAGLGLGLIVTSLVSKK' A
#
# COMPACT_ATOMS: atom_id res chain seq x y z
N MET A 1 9.61 22.23 11.29
CA MET A 1 10.30 21.15 10.55
C MET A 1 9.21 20.21 10.02
N ALA A 2 8.64 20.48 8.84
CA ALA A 2 7.54 19.68 8.27
C ALA A 2 7.45 19.97 6.77
N LYS A 3 7.87 19.04 5.89
CA LYS A 3 7.43 19.06 4.48
C LYS A 3 7.72 17.81 3.64
N LYS A 4 8.62 16.91 4.06
CA LYS A 4 8.93 15.68 3.28
C LYS A 4 8.23 14.41 3.78
N GLU A 5 7.79 14.39 5.04
CA GLU A 5 7.30 13.18 5.69
C GLU A 5 5.86 12.83 5.30
N ASP A 6 5.03 13.83 5.01
CA ASP A 6 3.59 13.64 4.74
C ASP A 6 3.34 12.86 3.45
N LYS A 7 4.09 13.13 2.39
CA LYS A 7 3.85 12.55 1.05
C LYS A 7 4.26 11.09 0.97
N SER A 8 5.38 10.76 1.60
CA SER A 8 5.94 9.41 1.68
C SER A 8 5.07 8.49 2.53
N THR A 9 4.63 8.97 3.69
CA THR A 9 3.72 8.23 4.58
C THR A 9 2.33 8.03 3.94
N TRP A 10 1.82 9.05 3.22
CA TRP A 10 0.57 8.92 2.47
C TRP A 10 0.64 7.90 1.33
N ALA A 11 1.78 7.77 0.66
CA ALA A 11 1.94 6.79 -0.42
C ALA A 11 1.95 5.33 0.10
N VAL A 12 2.56 5.06 1.25
CA VAL A 12 2.48 3.74 1.91
C VAL A 12 1.05 3.46 2.36
N GLY A 13 0.42 4.43 3.04
CA GLY A 13 -0.96 4.31 3.52
C GLY A 13 -1.96 4.09 2.37
N GLY A 14 -1.80 4.82 1.26
CA GLY A 14 -2.63 4.68 0.07
C GLY A 14 -2.45 3.33 -0.63
N GLY A 15 -1.21 2.85 -0.77
CA GLY A 15 -0.93 1.52 -1.33
C GLY A 15 -1.54 0.40 -0.48
N LEU A 16 -1.45 0.50 0.84
CA LEU A 16 -2.07 -0.45 1.75
C LEU A 16 -3.61 -0.41 1.69
N LEU A 17 -4.22 0.79 1.65
CA LEU A 17 -5.66 0.95 1.51
C LEU A 17 -6.19 0.38 0.19
N LEU A 18 -5.44 0.54 -0.91
CA LEU A 18 -5.77 -0.10 -2.19
C LEU A 18 -5.70 -1.63 -2.09
N GLY A 19 -4.61 -2.17 -1.53
CA GLY A 19 -4.46 -3.61 -1.35
C GLY A 19 -5.53 -4.22 -0.45
N LEU A 20 -5.91 -3.50 0.60
CA LEU A 20 -6.96 -3.86 1.57
C LEU A 20 -8.36 -3.78 0.93
N GLY A 21 -8.65 -2.72 0.18
CA GLY A 21 -9.90 -2.54 -0.55
C GLY A 21 -10.13 -3.64 -1.59
N VAL A 22 -9.14 -3.90 -2.44
CA VAL A 22 -9.20 -4.99 -3.43
C VAL A 22 -9.22 -6.35 -2.72
N GLY A 23 -8.45 -6.50 -1.64
CA GLY A 23 -8.41 -7.72 -0.83
C GLY A 23 -9.78 -8.11 -0.30
N PHE A 24 -10.56 -7.17 0.25
CA PHE A 24 -11.87 -7.48 0.84
C PHE A 24 -12.84 -8.16 -0.15
N PHE A 25 -12.71 -7.91 -1.45
CA PHE A 25 -13.44 -8.65 -2.50
C PHE A 25 -12.95 -10.09 -2.67
N TYR A 26 -11.66 -10.35 -2.48
CA TYR A 26 -11.06 -11.68 -2.55
C TYR A 26 -11.24 -12.52 -1.28
N LEU A 27 -11.61 -11.90 -0.15
CA LEU A 27 -11.88 -12.62 1.10
C LEU A 27 -13.00 -13.66 0.95
N GLN A 28 -13.95 -13.41 0.05
CA GLN A 28 -15.04 -14.34 -0.28
C GLN A 28 -14.56 -15.60 -1.03
N VAL A 29 -13.40 -15.53 -1.70
CA VAL A 29 -12.84 -16.63 -2.50
C VAL A 29 -11.81 -17.41 -1.70
N SER A 30 -10.85 -16.74 -1.07
CA SER A 30 -9.80 -17.38 -0.27
C SER A 30 -8.95 -16.37 0.49
N ALA A 31 -8.68 -16.65 1.77
CA ALA A 31 -7.85 -15.81 2.63
C ALA A 31 -6.44 -15.57 2.05
N LEU A 32 -5.87 -16.52 1.31
CA LEU A 32 -4.56 -16.37 0.67
C LEU A 32 -4.54 -15.28 -0.40
N TRP A 33 -5.63 -15.13 -1.17
CA TRP A 33 -5.75 -14.07 -2.19
C TRP A 33 -5.93 -12.69 -1.54
N PHE A 34 -6.63 -12.62 -0.41
CA PHE A 34 -6.72 -11.43 0.41
C PHE A 34 -5.34 -10.97 0.90
N VAL A 35 -4.55 -11.88 1.48
CA VAL A 35 -3.19 -11.59 1.95
C VAL A 35 -2.27 -11.22 0.77
N GLY A 36 -2.41 -11.88 -0.38
CA GLY A 36 -1.67 -11.55 -1.60
C GLY A 36 -1.93 -10.12 -2.08
N SER A 37 -3.19 -9.69 -2.12
CA SER A 37 -3.56 -8.32 -2.49
C SER A 37 -3.05 -7.27 -1.49
N LEU A 38 -3.08 -7.59 -0.19
CA LEU A 38 -2.49 -6.75 0.85
C LEU A 38 -0.97 -6.59 0.70
N LEU A 39 -0.26 -7.69 0.49
CA LEU A 39 1.19 -7.70 0.26
C LEU A 39 1.56 -6.94 -1.02
N ALA A 40 0.79 -7.11 -2.09
CA ALA A 40 0.98 -6.40 -3.35
C ALA A 40 0.76 -4.88 -3.18
N GLY A 41 -0.31 -4.48 -2.50
CA GLY A 41 -0.61 -3.06 -2.22
C GLY A 41 0.43 -2.40 -1.32
N LEU A 42 0.86 -3.08 -0.26
CA LEU A 42 1.94 -2.61 0.62
C LEU A 42 3.28 -2.53 -0.14
N GLY A 43 3.61 -3.55 -0.94
CA GLY A 43 4.83 -3.58 -1.74
C GLY A 43 4.89 -2.44 -2.76
N LEU A 44 3.80 -2.19 -3.49
CA LEU A 44 3.69 -1.04 -4.39
C LEU A 44 3.80 0.30 -3.63
N GLY A 45 3.09 0.43 -2.50
CA GLY A 45 3.16 1.63 -1.65
C GLY A 45 4.60 1.94 -1.19
N LEU A 46 5.35 0.92 -0.76
CA LEU A 46 6.75 1.05 -0.35
C LEU A 46 7.68 1.44 -1.51
N ILE A 47 7.49 0.85 -2.70
CA ILE A 47 8.27 1.20 -3.90
C ILE A 47 8.03 2.67 -4.26
N VAL A 48 6.77 3.09 -4.32
CA VAL A 48 6.40 4.48 -4.63
C VAL A 48 6.95 5.44 -3.58
N THR A 49 6.84 5.11 -2.29
CA THR A 49 7.42 5.90 -1.20
C THR A 49 8.94 6.00 -1.29
N SER A 50 9.64 4.92 -1.63
CA SER A 50 11.09 4.94 -1.80
C SER A 50 11.53 5.86 -2.94
N LEU A 51 10.79 5.83 -4.06
CA LEU A 51 11.02 6.70 -5.21
C LEU A 51 10.71 8.18 -4.90
N VAL A 52 9.65 8.45 -4.15
CA VAL A 52 9.25 9.81 -3.74
C VAL A 52 10.19 10.37 -2.67
N SER A 53 10.63 9.55 -1.71
CA SER A 53 11.51 9.94 -0.61
C SER A 53 12.93 10.27 -1.08
N LYS A 54 13.40 9.62 -2.16
CA LYS A 54 14.69 9.93 -2.80
C LYS A 54 14.73 11.27 -3.54
N LYS A 55 13.59 11.92 -3.79
CA LYS A 55 13.50 13.25 -4.42
C LYS A 55 13.28 14.33 -3.34
#